data_AF-A0A8N1S714-F1
#
_entry.id   AF-A0A8N1S714-F1
#
_cell.length_a   1.000
_cell.length_b   1.000
_cell.length_c   1.000
_cell.angle_alpha   90.00
_cell.angle_beta   90.00
_cell.angle_gamma   90.00
#
_symmetry.space_group_name_H-M   'P 1'
#
loop_
_entity.id
_entity.type
_entity.pdbx_description
1 polymer ?
#
loop_
_entity_poly.entity_id
_entity_poly.type
_entity_poly.pdbx_seq_one_letter_code
_entity_poly.pdbx_strand_id
1 'polypeptide(L)'
;MCMQVMQFPFKVLTVAGCWPPISWSSLCKRTVYNAYTVFVCLLLLTFMLPQFMDIVLIVDNPDDFTETFYVMLAMVIACCKMFSLLLNRKNIEIFTDTLVEKPFKPLEPDEIEIRQKYNNIIQ
;
A
#
# COMPACT_ATOMS: atom_id res chain seq x y z
N MET A 1 0.77 -10.47 17.09
CA MET A 1 1.65 -10.77 15.94
C MET A 1 1.11 -10.22 14.64
N CYS A 2 0.42 -10.95 13.75
CA CYS A 2 0.04 -10.43 12.42
C CYS A 2 -0.63 -9.06 12.44
N MET A 3 -1.61 -8.85 13.33
CA MET A 3 -2.28 -7.55 13.45
C MET A 3 -1.36 -6.43 13.96
N GLN A 4 -0.44 -6.67 14.90
CA GLN A 4 0.51 -5.67 15.41
C GLN A 4 1.67 -5.40 14.42
N VAL A 5 2.23 -6.44 13.80
CA VAL A 5 3.26 -6.30 12.77
C VAL A 5 2.72 -5.51 11.58
N MET A 6 1.49 -5.81 11.17
CA MET A 6 0.85 -5.15 10.04
C MET A 6 0.22 -3.80 10.39
N GLN A 7 0.17 -3.38 11.67
CA GLN A 7 -0.37 -2.06 12.05
C GLN A 7 0.40 -0.92 11.39
N PHE A 8 1.73 -0.98 11.38
CA PHE A 8 2.54 0.07 10.76
C PHE A 8 2.35 0.10 9.23
N PRO A 9 2.51 -1.03 8.49
CA PRO A 9 2.18 -1.09 7.06
C PRO A 9 0.77 -0.60 6.75
N PHE A 10 -0.25 -1.04 7.49
CA PHE A 10 -1.63 -0.59 7.25
C PHE A 10 -1.80 0.91 7.50
N LYS A 11 -1.16 1.49 8.51
CA LYS A 11 -1.18 2.95 8.72
C LYS A 11 -0.54 3.70 7.55
N VAL A 12 0.61 3.23 7.06
CA VAL A 12 1.25 3.82 5.87
C VAL A 12 0.33 3.70 4.65
N LEU A 13 -0.30 2.54 4.45
CA LEU A 13 -1.26 2.32 3.38
C LEU A 13 -2.53 3.18 3.54
N THR A 14 -2.94 3.51 4.76
CA THR A 14 -4.04 4.46 5.02
C THR A 14 -3.66 5.86 4.58
N VAL A 15 -2.46 6.32 4.95
CA VAL A 15 -1.97 7.64 4.52
C VAL A 15 -1.81 7.69 3.00
N ALA A 16 -1.30 6.62 2.39
CA ALA A 16 -1.13 6.50 0.94
C ALA A 16 -2.46 6.35 0.16
N GLY A 17 -3.61 6.28 0.83
CA GLY A 17 -4.91 6.13 0.17
C GLY A 17 -5.24 4.70 -0.28
N CYS A 18 -4.41 3.71 0.02
CA CYS A 18 -4.58 2.32 -0.42
C CYS A 18 -5.48 1.49 0.53
N TRP A 19 -5.48 1.79 1.84
CA TRP A 19 -6.17 0.95 2.83
C TRP A 19 -6.92 1.76 3.90
N PRO A 20 -8.26 1.77 3.96
CA PRO A 20 -8.99 2.53 4.96
C PRO A 20 -8.76 1.98 6.37
N PRO A 21 -8.88 2.85 7.37
CA PRO A 21 -8.74 2.43 8.75
C PRO A 21 -9.87 1.47 9.16
N ILE A 22 -9.49 0.42 9.88
CA ILE A 22 -10.38 -0.68 10.33
C ILE A 22 -11.54 -0.15 11.20
N SER A 23 -11.36 1.00 11.86
CA SER A 23 -12.38 1.63 12.73
C SER A 23 -13.54 2.27 11.96
N TRP A 24 -13.52 2.29 10.63
CA TRP A 24 -14.48 3.02 9.78
C TRP A 24 -15.50 2.08 9.12
N SER A 25 -16.40 1.48 9.91
CA SER A 25 -17.44 0.55 9.43
C SER A 25 -18.64 1.24 8.77
N SER A 26 -18.89 2.52 9.05
CA SER A 26 -20.06 3.24 8.50
C SER A 26 -19.92 3.50 7.00
N LEU A 27 -21.02 3.36 6.25
CA LEU A 27 -21.08 3.61 4.80
C LEU A 27 -20.54 5.00 4.41
N CYS A 28 -20.89 6.05 5.17
CA CYS A 28 -20.43 7.42 4.91
C CYS A 28 -18.89 7.54 4.95
N LYS A 29 -18.26 7.03 6.02
CA LYS A 29 -16.80 7.03 6.16
C LYS A 29 -16.10 6.26 5.03
N ARG A 30 -16.69 5.16 4.58
CA ARG A 30 -16.18 4.37 3.45
C ARG A 30 -16.24 5.15 2.13
N THR A 31 -17.33 5.86 1.88
CA THR A 31 -17.46 6.74 0.70
C THR A 31 -16.44 7.86 0.70
N VAL A 32 -16.27 8.55 1.84
CA VAL A 32 -15.25 9.61 1.99
C VAL A 32 -13.85 9.07 1.71
N TYR A 33 -13.51 7.91 2.26
CA TYR A 33 -12.21 7.31 2.02
C TYR A 33 -12.03 6.88 0.55
N ASN A 34 -13.05 6.32 -0.09
CA ASN A 34 -12.97 5.99 -1.51
C ASN A 34 -12.76 7.25 -2.37
N ALA A 35 -13.42 8.36 -2.04
CA ALA A 35 -13.19 9.64 -2.72
C ALA A 35 -11.74 10.13 -2.50
N TYR A 36 -11.20 9.99 -1.28
CA TYR A 36 -9.80 10.26 -0.98
C TYR A 36 -8.85 9.38 -1.81
N THR A 37 -9.08 8.06 -1.89
CA THR A 37 -8.30 7.15 -2.73
C THR A 37 -8.30 7.60 -4.19
N VAL A 38 -9.48 7.91 -4.76
CA VAL A 38 -9.58 8.40 -6.13
C VAL A 38 -8.80 9.70 -6.32
N PHE A 39 -8.89 10.63 -5.37
CA PHE A 39 -8.14 11.87 -5.40
C PHE A 39 -6.62 11.63 -5.40
N VAL A 40 -6.11 10.74 -4.54
CA VAL A 40 -4.68 10.38 -4.51
C VAL A 40 -4.25 9.73 -5.84
N CYS A 41 -5.06 8.83 -6.41
CA CYS A 41 -4.78 8.23 -7.72
C CYS A 41 -4.71 9.30 -8.83
N LEU A 42 -5.64 10.27 -8.83
CA LEU A 42 -5.65 11.37 -9.79
C LEU A 42 -4.41 12.26 -9.66
N LEU A 43 -3.97 12.55 -8.44
CA LEU A 43 -2.74 13.31 -8.21
C LEU A 43 -1.51 12.58 -8.78
N LEU A 44 -1.39 11.27 -8.53
CA LEU A 44 -0.29 10.47 -9.08
C LEU A 44 -0.30 10.41 -10.61
N LEU A 45 -1.47 10.23 -11.21
CA LEU A 45 -1.63 10.27 -12.66
C LEU A 45 -1.29 11.64 -13.24
N THR A 46 -1.69 12.71 -12.56
CA THR A 46 -1.36 14.08 -12.99
C THR A 46 0.14 14.32 -12.93
N PHE A 47 0.83 13.82 -11.91
CA PHE A 47 2.28 13.95 -11.77
C PHE A 47 3.07 13.19 -12.85
N MET A 48 2.49 12.12 -13.41
CA MET A 48 3.09 11.37 -14.51
C MET A 48 3.08 12.14 -15.84
N LEU A 49 2.09 13.02 -16.07
CA LEU A 49 1.93 13.71 -17.34
C LEU A 49 3.10 14.65 -17.70
N PRO A 50 3.61 15.51 -16.80
CA PRO A 50 4.78 16.35 -17.09
C PRO A 50 6.02 15.54 -17.47
N GLN A 51 6.28 14.44 -16.76
CA GLN A 51 7.44 13.57 -17.04
C GLN A 51 7.35 12.92 -18.41
N PHE A 52 6.13 12.55 -18.83
CA PHE A 52 5.88 12.06 -20.18
C PHE A 52 6.09 13.12 -21.24
N MET A 53 5.58 14.34 -21.01
CA MET A 53 5.75 15.44 -21.95
C MET A 53 7.22 15.85 -22.08
N ASP A 54 7.98 15.82 -20.99
CA ASP A 54 9.43 16.13 -20.98
C ASP A 54 10.22 15.15 -21.86
N ILE A 55 9.99 13.85 -21.69
CA ILE A 55 10.61 12.80 -22.53
C ILE A 55 10.25 12.93 -24.01
N VAL A 56 8.97 13.24 -24.32
CA VAL A 56 8.49 13.24 -25.71
C VAL A 56 8.81 14.54 -26.45
N LEU A 57 8.82 15.69 -25.76
CA LEU A 57 8.83 17.01 -26.40
C LEU A 57 10.08 17.85 -26.13
N ILE A 58 10.85 17.58 -25.07
CA ILE A 58 11.90 18.50 -24.58
C ILE A 58 13.28 17.87 -24.62
N VAL A 59 13.38 16.55 -24.50
CA VAL A 59 14.68 15.93 -24.24
C VAL A 59 15.57 15.92 -25.49
N ASP A 60 16.61 16.75 -25.44
CA ASP A 60 17.54 16.96 -26.54
C ASP A 60 18.86 16.18 -26.35
N ASN A 61 19.05 15.58 -25.17
CA ASN A 61 20.28 14.93 -24.70
C ASN A 61 19.97 13.56 -24.04
N PRO A 62 20.74 12.49 -24.36
CA PRO A 62 20.54 11.17 -23.78
C PRO A 62 20.70 11.08 -22.25
N ASP A 63 21.50 11.95 -21.63
CA ASP A 63 21.68 11.95 -20.17
C ASP A 63 20.40 12.45 -19.48
N ASP A 64 19.85 13.57 -19.94
CA ASP A 64 18.58 14.14 -19.42
C ASP A 64 17.41 13.17 -19.66
N PHE A 65 17.39 12.48 -20.80
CA PHE A 65 16.39 11.44 -21.09
C PHE A 65 16.46 10.32 -20.05
N THR A 66 17.66 9.86 -19.75
CA THR A 66 17.88 8.75 -18.84
C THR A 66 17.41 9.10 -17.43
N GLU A 67 17.73 10.31 -16.94
CA GLU A 67 17.26 10.80 -15.64
C GLU A 67 15.74 10.89 -15.57
N THR A 68 15.09 11.59 -16.53
CA THR A 68 13.62 11.71 -16.55
C THR A 68 12.95 10.35 -16.72
N PHE A 69 13.49 9.46 -17.56
CA PHE A 69 12.98 8.11 -17.77
C PHE A 69 13.03 7.26 -16.50
N TYR A 70 14.11 7.34 -15.71
CA TYR A 70 14.19 6.63 -14.44
C TYR A 70 13.12 7.10 -13.45
N VAL A 71 12.88 8.41 -13.35
CA VAL A 71 11.82 8.95 -12.48
C VAL A 71 10.44 8.49 -12.98
N MET A 72 10.18 8.54 -14.29
CA MET A 72 8.93 8.05 -14.87
C MET A 72 8.73 6.56 -14.57
N LEU A 73 9.74 5.72 -14.76
CA LEU A 73 9.65 4.28 -14.46
C LEU A 73 9.32 4.03 -13.00
N ALA A 74 9.96 4.76 -12.08
CA ALA A 74 9.66 4.64 -10.65
C ALA A 74 8.20 5.00 -10.34
N MET A 75 7.67 6.05 -10.98
CA MET A 75 6.27 6.46 -10.86
C MET A 75 5.29 5.44 -11.45
N VAL A 76 5.60 4.85 -12.61
CA VAL A 76 4.82 3.74 -13.21
C VAL A 76 4.76 2.56 -12.24
N ILE A 77 5.89 2.16 -11.67
CA ILE A 77 5.96 1.06 -10.68
C ILE A 77 5.11 1.39 -9.44
N ALA A 78 5.19 2.63 -8.94
CA ALA A 78 4.38 3.07 -7.81
C ALA A 78 2.87 3.00 -8.13
N CYS A 79 2.46 3.44 -9.31
CA CYS A 79 1.07 3.33 -9.77
C CYS A 79 0.63 1.87 -9.87
N CYS A 80 1.42 1.00 -10.50
CA CYS A 80 1.14 -0.43 -10.60
C CYS A 80 1.00 -1.08 -9.22
N LYS A 81 1.86 -0.75 -8.26
CA LYS A 81 1.76 -1.22 -6.88
C LYS A 81 0.48 -0.73 -6.21
N MET A 82 0.13 0.54 -6.37
CA MET A 82 -1.11 1.10 -5.84
C MET A 82 -2.35 0.39 -6.40
N PHE A 83 -2.46 0.25 -7.72
CA PHE A 83 -3.58 -0.46 -8.35
C PHE A 83 -3.63 -1.93 -7.91
N SER A 84 -2.49 -2.61 -7.84
CA SER A 84 -2.42 -3.99 -7.37
C SER A 84 -2.93 -4.12 -5.93
N LEU A 85 -2.57 -3.20 -5.04
CA LEU A 85 -3.07 -3.17 -3.66
C LEU A 85 -4.58 -2.91 -3.59
N LEU A 86 -5.09 -1.99 -4.42
CA LEU A 86 -6.52 -1.67 -4.47
C LEU A 86 -7.36 -2.85 -5.01
N LEU A 87 -6.90 -3.52 -6.06
CA LEU A 87 -7.57 -4.67 -6.66
C LEU A 87 -7.53 -5.90 -5.75
N ASN A 88 -6.39 -6.16 -5.11
CA ASN A 88 -6.21 -7.31 -4.22
C ASN A 88 -6.65 -7.03 -2.78
N ARG A 89 -7.28 -5.89 -2.52
CA ARG A 89 -7.62 -5.45 -1.16
C ARG A 89 -8.44 -6.47 -0.38
N LYS A 90 -9.46 -7.08 -1.02
CA LYS A 90 -10.27 -8.13 -0.39
C LYS A 90 -9.47 -9.40 -0.11
N ASN A 91 -8.54 -9.76 -1.00
CA ASN A 91 -7.71 -10.95 -0.83
C ASN A 91 -6.73 -10.75 0.33
N ILE A 92 -6.16 -9.54 0.47
CA ILE A 92 -5.29 -9.18 1.60
C ILE A 92 -6.06 -9.21 2.93
N GLU A 93 -7.32 -8.75 2.93
CA GLU A 93 -8.20 -8.79 4.11
C GLU A 93 -8.44 -10.25 4.54
N ILE A 94 -8.88 -11.11 3.61
CA ILE A 94 -9.09 -12.55 3.87
C ILE A 94 -7.81 -13.23 4.36
N PHE A 95 -6.68 -12.94 3.72
CA PHE A 95 -5.39 -13.49 4.12
C PHE A 95 -4.98 -13.04 5.52
N THR A 96 -5.21 -11.78 5.85
CA THR A 96 -4.94 -11.21 7.18
C THR A 96 -5.80 -11.87 8.25
N ASP A 97 -7.08 -12.07 7.98
CA ASP A 97 -8.00 -12.72 8.91
C ASP A 97 -7.62 -14.20 9.13
N THR A 98 -7.30 -14.91 8.04
CA THR A 98 -6.87 -16.31 8.08
C THR A 98 -5.64 -16.50 8.97
N LEU A 99 -4.69 -15.57 8.96
CA LEU A 99 -3.48 -15.61 9.80
C LEU A 99 -3.74 -15.41 11.31
N VAL A 100 -4.92 -14.93 11.68
CA VAL A 100 -5.34 -14.74 13.08
C VAL A 100 -6.29 -15.85 13.54
N GLU A 101 -6.92 -16.55 12.60
CA GLU A 101 -7.83 -17.66 12.83
C GLU A 101 -7.12 -19.04 12.81
N LYS A 102 -7.88 -20.11 13.12
CA LYS A 102 -7.35 -21.49 12.98
C LYS A 102 -7.13 -21.79 11.49
N PRO A 103 -6.04 -22.47 11.11
CA PRO A 103 -5.07 -23.20 11.93
C PRO A 103 -3.87 -22.37 12.43
N PHE A 104 -3.72 -21.11 12.04
CA PHE A 104 -2.51 -20.30 12.28
C PHE A 104 -2.48 -19.58 13.63
N LYS A 105 -3.57 -19.69 14.40
CA LYS A 105 -3.63 -19.20 15.77
C LYS A 105 -2.71 -20.07 16.65
N PRO A 106 -1.78 -19.46 17.43
CA PRO A 106 -0.95 -20.21 18.37
C PRO A 106 -1.83 -20.96 19.39
N LEU A 107 -1.58 -22.25 19.57
CA LEU A 107 -2.29 -23.10 20.53
C LEU A 107 -1.32 -23.71 21.55
N GLU A 108 -0.11 -24.04 21.12
CA GLU A 108 0.89 -24.67 21.99
C GLU A 108 1.73 -23.62 22.75
N PRO A 109 2.22 -23.97 23.95
CA PRO A 109 3.07 -23.07 24.75
C PRO A 109 4.30 -22.56 23.98
N ASP A 110 4.92 -23.44 23.20
CA ASP A 110 6.12 -23.14 22.40
C ASP A 110 5.79 -22.13 21.28
N GLU A 111 4.63 -22.28 20.63
CA GLU A 111 4.15 -21.33 19.62
C GLU A 111 3.85 -19.96 20.24
N ILE A 112 3.31 -19.94 21.46
CA ILE A 112 3.04 -18.71 22.21
C ILE A 112 4.36 -18.01 22.57
N GLU A 113 5.37 -18.75 23.02
CA GLU A 113 6.69 -18.21 23.35
C GLU A 113 7.37 -17.58 22.12
N ILE A 114 7.38 -18.31 21.00
CA ILE A 114 7.90 -17.79 19.72
C ILE A 114 7.14 -16.51 19.33
N ARG A 115 5.81 -16.53 19.47
CA ARG A 115 4.96 -15.38 19.13
C ARG A 115 5.24 -14.17 20.02
N GLN A 116 5.51 -14.36 21.30
CA GLN A 116 5.87 -13.29 22.22
C GLN A 116 7.25 -12.71 21.91
N LYS A 117 8.24 -13.58 21.64
CA LYS A 117 9.61 -13.16 21.26
C LYS A 117 9.60 -12.18 20.09
N TYR A 118 8.86 -12.47 19.03
CA TYR A 118 8.78 -11.58 17.86
C TYR A 118 7.91 -10.33 18.10
N ASN A 119 6.87 -10.39 18.93
CA ASN A 119 6.10 -9.19 19.26
C ASN A 119 6.98 -8.15 19.99
N ASN A 120 7.87 -8.60 20.88
CA ASN A 120 8.78 -7.72 21.62
C ASN A 120 9.85 -7.04 20.74
N ILE A 121 10.18 -7.60 19.57
CA ILE A 121 11.13 -7.00 18.62
C ILE A 121 10.50 -5.83 17.86
N ILE A 122 9.18 -5.85 17.70
CA ILE A 122 8.42 -4.92 16.86
C ILE A 122 7.94 -3.70 17.66
N GLN A 123 7.96 -3.78 18.98
CA GLN A 123 7.56 -2.74 19.92
C GLN A 123 8.77 -1.89 20.35
#